data_AF-A0A355XUP5-F1
#
_entry.id   AF-A0A355XUP5-F1
#
_cell.length_a   1.000
_cell.length_b   1.000
_cell.length_c   1.000
_cell.angle_alpha   90.00
_cell.angle_beta   90.00
_cell.angle_gamma   90.00
#
_symmetry.space_group_name_H-M   'P 1'
#
loop_
_entity.id
_entity.type
_entity.pdbx_description
1 polymer ?
#
loop_
_entity_poly.entity_id
_entity_poly.type
_entity_poly.pdbx_seq_one_letter_code
_entity_poly.pdbx_strand_id
1 'polypeptide(L)'
;MIINREKYLQELVSSRHNGLVKIITGMRRCGKSFLLFRLFKRFLEDDGVMPDHIIKMAFDDYAFKEFRNPDKFYKYVKEKIADDQPYYILLDEVQMLDEFEDV
;
A
#
# COMPACT_ATOMS: atom_id res chain seq x y z
N MET A 1 -5.61 18.48 14.22
CA MET A 1 -4.13 18.35 14.27
C MET A 1 -3.75 17.00 13.69
N ILE A 2 -2.86 16.96 12.69
CA ILE A 2 -2.30 15.70 12.17
C ILE A 2 -1.00 15.42 12.91
N ILE A 3 -0.79 14.19 13.37
CA ILE A 3 0.46 13.75 14.00
C ILE A 3 1.27 13.00 12.93
N ASN A 4 2.48 13.49 12.62
CA ASN A 4 3.28 13.02 11.48
C ASN A 4 3.94 11.64 11.68
N ARG A 5 3.95 11.09 12.89
CA ARG A 5 4.52 9.75 13.19
C ARG A 5 5.93 9.55 12.61
N GLU A 6 6.78 10.55 12.76
CA GLU A 6 8.07 10.65 12.07
C GLU A 6 8.91 9.38 12.13
N LYS A 7 9.03 8.76 13.31
CA LYS A 7 9.75 7.49 13.47
C LYS A 7 9.30 6.42 12.46
N TYR A 8 8.01 6.08 12.46
CA TYR A 8 7.48 5.01 11.60
C TYR A 8 7.50 5.39 10.12
N LEU A 9 7.32 6.69 9.82
CA LEU A 9 7.45 7.18 8.45
C LEU A 9 8.89 6.99 7.94
N GLN A 10 9.89 7.35 8.75
CA GLN A 10 11.30 7.20 8.39
C GLN A 10 11.73 5.73 8.26
N GLU A 11 11.15 4.82 9.04
CA GLU A 11 11.36 3.38 8.86
C GLU A 11 10.86 2.89 7.49
N LEU A 12 9.73 3.40 7.00
CA LEU A 12 9.23 3.09 5.65
C LEU A 12 10.09 3.72 4.56
N VAL A 13 10.50 4.98 4.74
CA VAL A 13 11.34 5.74 3.78
C VAL A 13 12.71 5.09 3.62
N SER A 14 13.39 4.78 4.72
CA SER A 14 14.74 4.21 4.71
C SER A 14 14.80 2.79 4.17
N SER A 15 13.68 2.06 4.19
CA SER A 15 13.62 0.68 3.72
C SER A 15 13.19 0.55 2.25
N ARG A 16 12.97 1.65 1.52
CA ARG A 16 12.58 1.61 0.10
C ARG A 16 13.67 0.99 -0.78
N HIS A 17 13.26 0.45 -1.94
CA HIS A 17 14.15 -0.01 -3.02
C HIS A 17 15.20 -1.06 -2.65
N ASN A 18 14.98 -1.84 -1.59
CA ASN A 18 15.86 -2.96 -1.20
C ASN A 18 15.33 -4.34 -1.61
N GLY A 19 14.32 -4.39 -2.49
CA GLY A 19 13.74 -5.64 -3.02
C GLY A 19 12.83 -6.42 -2.06
N LEU A 20 12.59 -5.93 -0.84
CA LEU A 20 11.76 -6.62 0.17
C LEU A 20 10.41 -5.94 0.36
N VAL A 21 9.34 -6.74 0.52
CA VAL A 21 8.02 -6.26 0.91
C VAL A 21 8.05 -5.63 2.32
N LYS A 22 7.27 -4.58 2.54
CA LYS A 22 7.15 -3.90 3.84
C LYS A 22 5.84 -4.28 4.51
N ILE A 23 5.96 -4.94 5.66
CA ILE A 23 4.81 -5.38 6.44
C ILE A 23 4.65 -4.43 7.63
N ILE A 24 3.48 -3.79 7.73
CA ILE A 24 3.12 -2.93 8.85
C ILE A 24 2.12 -3.68 9.73
N THR A 25 2.54 -4.09 10.92
CA THR A 25 1.67 -4.74 11.90
C THR A 25 1.38 -3.84 13.08
N GLY A 26 0.40 -4.22 13.90
CA GLY A 26 0.05 -3.49 15.12
C GLY A 26 -1.43 -3.60 15.46
N MET A 27 -1.78 -3.16 16.67
CA MET A 27 -3.14 -3.32 17.18
C MET A 27 -4.22 -2.63 16.33
N ARG A 28 -5.46 -3.12 16.44
CA ARG A 28 -6.63 -2.48 15.81
C ARG A 28 -6.76 -1.03 16.30
N ARG A 29 -7.14 -0.12 15.40
CA ARG A 29 -7.26 1.34 15.67
C ARG A 29 -5.96 2.06 16.05
N CYS A 30 -4.78 1.45 15.91
CA CYS A 30 -3.52 2.16 16.12
C CYS A 30 -3.13 3.10 14.96
N GLY A 31 -3.93 3.19 13.88
CA GLY A 31 -3.73 4.15 12.79
C GLY A 31 -2.76 3.72 11.69
N LYS A 32 -2.63 2.41 11.42
CA LYS A 32 -1.79 1.87 10.33
C LYS A 32 -2.23 2.37 8.95
N SER A 33 -3.52 2.27 8.64
CA SER A 33 -4.10 2.77 7.39
C SER A 33 -3.86 4.26 7.20
N PHE A 34 -3.87 5.04 8.29
CA PHE A 34 -3.53 6.47 8.25
C PHE A 34 -2.04 6.70 7.96
N LEU A 35 -1.15 5.93 8.60
CA LEU A 35 0.29 5.97 8.29
C LEU A 35 0.53 5.66 6.81
N LEU A 36 -0.07 4.60 6.28
CA LEU A 36 0.16 4.12 4.92
C LEU A 36 -0.49 5.02 3.85
N PHE A 37 -1.81 5.23 3.92
CA PHE A 37 -2.57 5.91 2.86
C PHE A 37 -2.59 7.43 2.96
N ARG A 38 -2.21 8.02 4.10
CA ARG A 38 -2.13 9.47 4.26
C ARG A 38 -0.69 9.94 4.37
N LEU A 39 0.04 9.50 5.39
CA LEU A 39 1.37 10.04 5.68
C LEU A 39 2.41 9.58 4.66
N PHE A 40 2.51 8.27 4.44
CA PHE A 40 3.48 7.71 3.50
C PHE A 40 3.13 8.06 2.06
N LYS A 41 1.86 7.94 1.66
CA LYS A 41 1.41 8.42 0.34
C LYS A 41 1.82 9.89 0.10
N ARG A 42 1.51 10.78 1.04
CA ARG A 42 1.86 12.20 0.91
C ARG A 42 3.37 12.39 0.79
N PHE A 43 4.15 11.68 1.61
CA PHE A 43 5.61 11.69 1.49
C PHE A 43 6.04 11.31 0.07
N LEU A 44 5.48 10.24 -0.52
CA LEU A 44 5.82 9.80 -1.87
C LEU A 44 5.51 10.88 -2.92
N GLU A 45 4.34 11.51 -2.83
CA GLU A 45 3.95 12.61 -3.73
C GLU A 45 4.89 13.82 -3.57
N ASP A 46 5.23 14.19 -2.33
CA ASP A 46 6.16 15.28 -2.03
C ASP A 46 7.60 14.95 -2.49
N ASP A 47 7.97 13.66 -2.58
CA ASP A 47 9.25 13.12 -3.09
C ASP A 47 9.26 12.95 -4.63
N GLY A 48 8.20 13.40 -5.31
CA GLY A 48 8.11 13.44 -6.77
C GLY A 48 7.54 12.17 -7.42
N VAL A 49 7.01 11.22 -6.65
CA VAL A 49 6.32 10.04 -7.20
C VAL A 49 5.00 10.48 -7.82
N MET A 50 4.78 10.11 -9.08
CA MET A 50 3.57 10.46 -9.79
C MET A 50 2.35 9.72 -9.19
N PRO A 51 1.16 10.35 -9.09
CA PRO A 51 0.00 9.74 -8.45
C PRO A 51 -0.48 8.42 -9.07
N ASP A 52 -0.29 8.25 -10.38
CA ASP A 52 -0.55 7.04 -11.14
C ASP A 52 0.46 5.91 -10.85
N HIS A 53 1.62 6.23 -10.27
CA HIS A 53 2.61 5.25 -9.79
C HIS A 53 2.33 4.81 -8.34
N ILE A 54 1.23 5.28 -7.74
CA ILE A 54 0.79 4.91 -6.39
C ILE A 54 -0.55 4.17 -6.46
N ILE A 55 -0.49 2.85 -6.40
CA ILE A 55 -1.66 1.97 -6.40
C ILE A 55 -2.07 1.71 -4.96
N LYS A 56 -3.37 1.84 -4.65
CA LYS A 56 -3.92 1.61 -3.32
C LYS A 56 -5.02 0.57 -3.36
N MET A 57 -5.05 -0.30 -2.36
CA MET A 57 -6.12 -1.25 -2.16
C MET A 57 -6.42 -1.42 -0.67
N ALA A 58 -7.68 -1.25 -0.29
CA ALA A 58 -8.20 -1.59 1.03
C ALA A 58 -9.23 -2.72 0.84
N PHE A 59 -8.84 -3.95 1.13
CA PHE A 59 -9.65 -5.12 0.75
C PHE A 59 -10.92 -5.28 1.59
N ASP A 60 -11.01 -4.61 2.74
CA ASP A 60 -12.19 -4.58 3.58
C ASP A 60 -13.30 -3.65 3.05
N ASP A 61 -12.96 -2.70 2.18
CA ASP A 61 -13.94 -1.83 1.52
C ASP A 61 -14.88 -2.66 0.62
N TYR A 62 -16.18 -2.45 0.79
CA TYR A 62 -17.21 -3.13 0.01
C TYR A 62 -17.09 -2.83 -1.50
N ALA A 63 -16.66 -1.61 -1.86
CA ALA A 63 -16.45 -1.22 -3.25
C ALA A 63 -15.37 -2.06 -3.95
N PHE A 64 -14.46 -2.66 -3.18
CA PHE A 64 -13.34 -3.47 -3.67
C PHE A 64 -13.50 -4.96 -3.39
N LYS A 65 -14.71 -5.40 -3.01
CA LYS A 65 -14.99 -6.81 -2.68
C LYS A 65 -14.57 -7.78 -3.79
N GLU A 66 -14.70 -7.39 -5.05
CA GLU A 66 -14.30 -8.25 -6.18
C GLU A 66 -12.79 -8.49 -6.25
N PHE A 67 -11.98 -7.57 -5.74
CA PHE A 67 -10.52 -7.68 -5.71
C PHE A 67 -10.02 -8.55 -4.55
N ARG A 68 -10.92 -9.16 -3.76
CA ARG A 68 -10.54 -10.23 -2.81
C ARG A 68 -10.17 -11.53 -3.53
N ASN A 69 -10.49 -11.65 -4.81
CA ASN A 69 -9.98 -12.71 -5.66
C ASN A 69 -8.58 -12.33 -6.20
N PRO A 70 -7.54 -13.16 -6.00
CA PRO A 70 -6.17 -12.90 -6.46
C PRO A 70 -6.04 -12.59 -7.94
N ASP A 71 -6.70 -13.36 -8.80
CA ASP A 71 -6.60 -13.18 -10.26
C ASP A 71 -7.14 -11.81 -10.68
N LYS A 72 -8.27 -11.40 -10.10
CA LYS A 72 -8.85 -10.07 -10.35
C LYS A 72 -7.96 -8.96 -9.84
N PHE A 73 -7.40 -9.11 -8.64
CA PHE A 73 -6.50 -8.12 -8.08
C PHE A 73 -5.19 -8.00 -8.88
N TYR A 74 -4.59 -9.13 -9.26
CA TYR A 74 -3.40 -9.19 -10.09
C TYR A 74 -3.64 -8.48 -11.42
N LYS A 75 -4.74 -8.79 -12.10
CA LYS A 75 -5.13 -8.15 -13.36
C LYS A 75 -5.30 -6.63 -13.18
N TYR A 76 -6.01 -6.21 -12.13
CA TYR A 76 -6.20 -4.79 -11.80
C TYR A 76 -4.88 -4.03 -11.60
N VAL A 77 -3.93 -4.63 -10.87
CA VAL A 77 -2.61 -4.02 -10.67
C VAL A 77 -1.83 -3.97 -11.98
N LYS A 78 -1.80 -5.07 -12.74
CA LYS A 78 -1.08 -5.15 -14.01
C LYS A 78 -1.58 -4.14 -15.04
N GLU A 79 -2.88 -3.93 -15.14
CA GLU A 79 -3.47 -2.94 -16.06
C GLU A 79 -3.14 -1.48 -15.68
N LYS A 80 -2.69 -1.23 -14.45
CA LYS A 80 -2.27 0.11 -13.98
C LYS A 80 -0.79 0.39 -14.16
N ILE A 81 0.03 -0.64 -14.35
CA ILE A 81 1.46 -0.49 -14.59
C ILE A 81 1.62 -0.19 -16.08
N ALA A 82 2.01 1.04 -16.40
CA ALA A 82 2.10 1.55 -17.76
C ALA A 82 3.53 1.64 -18.29
N ASP A 83 4.52 1.63 -17.40
CA ASP A 83 5.94 1.75 -17.73
C ASP A 83 6.84 0.97 -16.77
N ASP A 84 8.15 1.05 -17.01
CA ASP A 84 9.20 0.38 -16.22
C ASP A 84 9.69 1.20 -15.01
N GLN A 85 9.04 2.32 -14.68
CA GLN A 85 9.41 3.10 -13.51
C GLN A 85 8.93 2.43 -12.22
N PRO A 86 9.46 2.83 -11.05
CA PRO A 86 9.01 2.27 -9.78
C PRO A 86 7.55 2.60 -9.46
N TYR A 87 6.78 1.57 -9.08
CA TYR A 87 5.42 1.70 -8.54
C TYR A 87 5.39 1.38 -7.04
N TYR A 88 4.53 2.09 -6.32
CA TYR A 88 4.21 1.82 -4.92
C TYR A 88 2.83 1.20 -4.81
N ILE A 89 2.77 -0.05 -4.39
CA ILE A 89 1.52 -0.77 -4.15
C ILE A 89 1.26 -0.77 -2.64
N LEU A 90 0.28 0.03 -2.21
CA LEU A 90 -0.10 0.19 -0.81
C LEU A 90 -1.34 -0.67 -0.53
N LEU A 91 -1.19 -1.68 0.32
CA LEU A 91 -2.24 -2.64 0.65
C LEU A 91 -2.64 -2.53 2.12
N ASP A 92 -3.93 -2.63 2.40
CA ASP A 92 -4.47 -2.69 3.76
C ASP A 92 -5.49 -3.83 3.89
N GLU A 93 -5.56 -4.40 5.09
CA GLU A 93 -6.38 -5.58 5.39
C GLU A 93 -6.15 -6.74 4.40
N VAL A 94 -4.88 -6.98 4.04
CA VAL A 94 -4.46 -7.94 3.00
C VAL A 94 -4.91 -9.37 3.26
N GLN A 95 -5.16 -9.74 4.52
CA GLN A 95 -5.72 -11.05 4.89
C GLN A 95 -7.16 -11.28 4.38
N MET A 96 -7.81 -10.24 3.81
CA MET A 96 -9.10 -10.35 3.13
C MET A 96 -8.97 -10.79 1.67
N LEU A 97 -7.75 -10.81 1.11
CA LEU A 97 -7.45 -11.41 -0.19
C LEU A 97 -7.40 -12.94 -0.02
N ASP A 98 -8.22 -13.65 -0.80
CA ASP A 98 -8.26 -15.10 -0.80
C ASP A 98 -6.86 -15.64 -1.15
N GLU A 99 -6.44 -16.75 -0.54
CA GLU A 99 -5.15 -17.42 -0.85
C GLU A 99 -3.91 -16.49 -0.74
N PHE A 100 -3.98 -15.41 0.05
CA PHE A 100 -2.84 -14.48 0.20
C PHE A 100 -1.54 -15.13 0.70
N GLU A 101 -1.65 -16.23 1.44
CA GLU A 101 -0.49 -16.97 1.95
C GLU A 101 0.12 -17.93 0.91
N ASP A 102 -0.59 -18.20 -0.18
CA ASP A 102 -0.21 -19.20 -1.18
C ASP A 102 0.82 -18.63 -2.17
N VAL A 103 1.82 -19.45 -2.54
CA VAL A 103 3.03 -19.07 -3.30
C VAL A 103 3.07 -19.78 -4.64
#